data_AF-A0AAW2XAR2-F1
#
_entry.id   AF-A0AAW2XAR2-F1
#
_cell.length_a   1.000
_cell.length_b   1.000
_cell.length_c   1.000
_cell.angle_alpha   90.00
_cell.angle_beta   90.00
_cell.angle_gamma   90.00
#
_symmetry.space_group_name_H-M   'P 1'
#
loop_
_entity.id
_entity.type
_entity.pdbx_description
1 polymer ?
#
loop_
_entity_poly.entity_id
_entity_poly.type
_entity_poly.pdbx_seq_one_letter_code
_entity_poly.pdbx_strand_id
1 'polypeptide(L)'
;MRAQHDPHFSDFLLRVDNGDEPTIENDMIRIPDSMAMHWEGENSIDELINAIFPDLSSHMYDTDYMENRAIITHLNDDVNKLNEKAINAFPGEEVTYYSFDSVPDDTRNLYPGEIFTGNLPPHKLVLKKGSPIMLLRNIDLKIGLCNGTRLICRRFGRNLIEAEILAGQFKRMRVFLSRIPLKSAEDAKMPFEMLRRQFPIRLSFALTINKSQGQTFQIEVMDNCILLYLGVFQKEQLKF
;
A
#
# COMPACT_ATOMS: atom_id res chain seq x y z
N MET A 1 14.62 2.29 -13.44
CA MET A 1 13.53 3.22 -13.00
C MET A 1 13.07 4.04 -14.20
N ARG A 2 11.80 4.50 -14.28
CA ARG A 2 11.32 5.31 -15.43
C ARG A 2 12.22 6.53 -15.69
N ALA A 3 12.62 7.27 -14.64
CA ALA A 3 13.57 8.38 -14.76
C ALA A 3 14.93 8.01 -15.39
N GLN A 4 15.38 6.76 -15.27
CA GLN A 4 16.63 6.30 -15.92
C GLN A 4 16.46 6.01 -17.41
N HIS A 5 15.23 5.81 -17.86
CA HIS A 5 14.90 5.41 -19.24
C HIS A 5 14.06 6.46 -19.98
N ASP A 6 13.58 7.48 -19.28
CA ASP A 6 12.73 8.57 -19.77
C ASP A 6 13.35 9.91 -19.34
N PRO A 7 14.22 10.50 -20.19
CA PRO A 7 14.86 11.79 -19.91
C PRO A 7 13.85 12.92 -19.71
N HIS A 8 12.71 12.89 -20.42
CA HIS A 8 11.67 13.91 -20.27
C HIS A 8 11.04 13.88 -18.88
N PHE A 9 10.80 12.68 -18.34
CA PHE A 9 10.33 12.51 -16.98
C PHE A 9 11.38 12.95 -15.95
N SER A 10 12.65 12.57 -16.16
CA SER A 10 13.74 13.00 -15.27
C SER A 10 13.91 14.51 -15.24
N ASP A 11 13.89 15.18 -16.40
CA ASP A 11 14.03 16.62 -16.50
C ASP A 11 12.84 17.36 -15.87
N PHE A 12 11.62 16.82 -16.00
CA PHE A 12 10.45 17.36 -15.32
C PHE A 12 10.61 17.29 -13.79
N LEU A 13 11.00 16.14 -13.25
CA LEU A 13 11.25 16.01 -11.81
C LEU A 13 12.32 16.99 -11.31
N LEU A 14 13.38 17.21 -12.08
CA LEU A 14 14.44 18.17 -11.72
C LEU A 14 13.92 19.62 -11.70
N ARG A 15 13.11 20.03 -12.68
CA ARG A 15 12.51 21.38 -12.68
C ARG A 15 11.58 21.58 -11.50
N VAL A 16 10.83 20.54 -11.16
CA VAL A 16 9.91 20.54 -10.01
C VAL A 16 10.69 20.66 -8.68
N ASP A 17 11.77 19.90 -8.50
CA ASP A 17 12.61 19.94 -7.29
C ASP A 17 13.35 21.28 -7.12
N ASN A 18 13.83 21.85 -8.23
CA ASN A 18 14.49 23.17 -8.23
C ASN A 18 13.52 24.34 -8.04
N GLY A 19 12.20 24.11 -8.12
CA GLY A 19 11.19 25.16 -8.11
C GLY A 19 11.13 25.99 -9.40
N ASP A 20 11.65 25.45 -10.50
CA ASP A 20 11.64 26.07 -11.82
C ASP A 20 10.32 25.85 -12.57
N GLU A 21 9.52 24.85 -12.16
CA GLU A 21 8.25 24.52 -12.81
C GLU A 21 7.15 25.52 -12.38
N PRO A 22 6.44 26.16 -13.33
CA PRO A 22 5.44 27.17 -13.02
C PRO A 22 4.27 26.57 -12.24
N THR A 23 3.83 27.29 -11.21
CA THR A 23 2.62 26.94 -10.47
C THR A 23 1.37 27.53 -11.14
N ILE A 24 0.27 26.80 -11.02
CA ILE A 24 -1.09 27.25 -11.32
C ILE A 24 -1.76 27.71 -10.01
N GLU A 25 -3.09 27.84 -10.01
CA GLU A 25 -3.86 28.22 -8.81
C GLU A 25 -3.52 27.33 -7.59
N ASN A 26 -3.53 27.94 -6.40
CA ASN A 26 -3.21 27.29 -5.12
C ASN A 26 -1.81 26.65 -5.07
N ASP A 27 -0.83 27.24 -5.78
CA ASP A 27 0.56 26.78 -5.75
C ASP A 27 0.72 25.30 -6.20
N MET A 28 -0.18 24.86 -7.08
CA MET A 28 -0.14 23.52 -7.67
C MET A 28 0.74 23.49 -8.91
N ILE A 29 1.34 22.36 -9.24
CA ILE A 29 2.10 22.16 -10.48
C ILE A 29 1.24 21.34 -11.44
N ARG A 30 1.14 21.75 -12.70
CA ARG A 30 0.44 20.96 -13.72
C ARG A 30 1.35 19.83 -14.22
N ILE A 31 0.85 18.60 -14.15
CA ILE A 31 1.56 17.43 -14.68
C ILE A 31 1.38 17.40 -16.22
N PRO A 32 2.44 17.14 -17.00
CA PRO A 32 2.32 17.00 -18.45
C PRO A 32 1.35 15.88 -18.84
N ASP A 33 0.52 16.11 -19.85
CA ASP A 33 -0.49 15.14 -20.32
C ASP A 33 0.16 13.80 -20.77
N SER A 34 1.44 13.81 -21.17
CA SER A 34 2.22 12.59 -21.50
C SER A 34 2.59 11.73 -20.29
N MET A 35 2.42 12.26 -19.08
CA MET A 35 2.76 11.61 -17.83
C MET A 35 1.52 11.24 -17.02
N ALA A 36 0.35 11.78 -17.38
CA ALA A 36 -0.91 11.62 -16.67
C ALA A 36 -1.91 10.77 -17.45
N MET A 37 -2.66 9.94 -16.74
CA MET A 37 -3.87 9.31 -17.23
C MET A 37 -5.08 10.23 -17.01
N HIS A 38 -5.89 10.42 -18.05
CA HIS A 38 -7.12 11.19 -17.94
C HIS A 38 -8.15 10.46 -17.07
N TRP A 39 -8.75 11.20 -16.15
CA TRP A 39 -9.81 10.68 -15.31
C TRP A 39 -11.16 10.74 -16.03
N GLU A 40 -11.72 9.57 -16.34
CA GLU A 40 -13.02 9.39 -16.99
C GLU A 40 -14.06 8.74 -16.05
N GLY A 41 -13.70 8.55 -14.77
CA GLY A 41 -14.54 7.94 -13.74
C GLY A 41 -13.92 6.69 -13.14
N GLU A 42 -14.73 5.84 -12.50
CA GLU A 42 -14.22 4.67 -11.78
C GLU A 42 -13.49 3.65 -12.66
N ASN A 43 -13.77 3.63 -13.96
CA ASN A 43 -13.08 2.79 -14.94
C ASN A 43 -11.59 3.17 -15.07
N SER A 44 -11.22 4.43 -14.85
CA SER A 44 -9.83 4.87 -14.86
C SER A 44 -9.00 4.20 -13.75
N ILE A 45 -9.63 3.74 -12.66
CA ILE A 45 -8.92 2.95 -11.63
C ILE A 45 -8.53 1.58 -12.18
N ASP A 46 -9.41 0.94 -12.96
CA ASP A 46 -9.13 -0.37 -13.54
C ASP A 46 -8.05 -0.26 -14.63
N GLU A 47 -8.09 0.81 -15.43
CA GLU A 47 -7.02 1.15 -16.37
C GLU A 47 -5.69 1.38 -15.66
N LEU A 48 -5.68 2.14 -14.57
CA LEU A 48 -4.48 2.39 -13.75
C LEU A 48 -3.90 1.09 -13.19
N ILE A 49 -4.75 0.21 -12.65
CA ILE A 49 -4.32 -1.09 -12.15
C ILE A 49 -3.69 -1.92 -13.28
N ASN A 50 -4.29 -1.91 -14.47
CA ASN A 50 -3.78 -2.64 -15.62
C ASN A 50 -2.47 -2.05 -16.17
N ALA A 51 -2.30 -0.73 -16.11
CA ALA A 51 -1.10 -0.04 -16.56
C ALA A 51 0.09 -0.33 -15.61
N ILE A 52 -0.14 -0.25 -14.29
CA ILE A 52 0.88 -0.57 -13.28
C ILE A 52 1.15 -2.07 -13.21
N PHE A 53 0.13 -2.90 -13.39
CA PHE A 53 0.22 -4.35 -13.26
C PHE A 53 -0.22 -5.10 -14.54
N PRO A 54 0.50 -4.96 -15.66
CA PRO A 54 0.17 -5.64 -16.91
C PRO A 54 0.40 -7.16 -16.81
N ASP A 55 -0.47 -7.95 -17.44
CA ASP A 55 -0.34 -9.41 -17.49
C ASP A 55 -0.20 -10.07 -16.10
N LEU A 56 -0.97 -9.60 -15.13
CA LEU A 56 -1.00 -10.10 -13.75
C LEU A 56 -1.10 -11.62 -13.63
N SER A 57 -1.86 -12.27 -14.53
CA SER A 57 -2.03 -13.73 -14.58
C SER A 57 -0.72 -14.47 -14.88
N SER A 58 0.15 -13.88 -15.70
CA SER A 58 1.45 -14.45 -16.06
C SER A 58 2.52 -14.21 -14.99
N HIS A 59 2.35 -13.16 -14.18
CA HIS A 59 3.36 -12.71 -13.21
C HIS A 59 2.97 -12.91 -11.74
N MET A 60 1.90 -13.66 -11.46
CA MET A 60 1.36 -13.85 -10.10
C MET A 60 2.40 -14.30 -9.06
N TYR A 61 3.40 -15.06 -9.49
CA TYR A 61 4.42 -15.62 -8.60
C TYR A 61 5.79 -14.98 -8.78
N ASP A 62 5.90 -13.98 -9.64
CA ASP A 62 7.15 -13.32 -9.93
C ASP A 62 7.45 -12.24 -8.88
N THR A 63 8.45 -12.52 -8.04
CA THR A 63 8.92 -11.61 -7.00
C THR A 63 9.51 -10.34 -7.60
N ASP A 64 10.25 -10.46 -8.70
CA ASP A 64 10.94 -9.32 -9.32
C ASP A 64 9.94 -8.39 -10.01
N TYR A 65 8.88 -8.96 -10.58
CA TYR A 65 7.74 -8.21 -11.10
C TYR A 65 7.03 -7.39 -10.00
N MET A 66 6.75 -7.99 -8.85
CA MET A 66 6.01 -7.34 -7.75
C MET A 66 6.87 -6.36 -6.93
N GLU A 67 8.19 -6.58 -6.86
CA GLU A 67 9.12 -5.77 -6.06
C GLU A 67 8.99 -4.28 -6.38
N ASN A 68 9.04 -3.97 -7.68
CA ASN A 68 9.14 -2.59 -8.17
C ASN A 68 7.79 -2.02 -8.59
N ARG A 69 6.66 -2.63 -8.23
CA ARG A 69 5.33 -2.15 -8.66
C ARG A 69 4.45 -1.86 -7.45
N ALA A 70 3.96 -0.63 -7.37
CA ALA A 70 2.98 -0.19 -6.39
C ALA A 70 2.31 1.09 -6.89
N ILE A 71 1.03 1.21 -6.59
CA ILE A 71 0.21 2.42 -6.73
C ILE A 71 0.46 3.26 -5.47
N ILE A 72 0.77 4.55 -5.61
CA ILE A 72 0.99 5.45 -4.47
C ILE A 72 -0.09 6.52 -4.45
N THR A 73 -0.56 6.92 -3.28
CA THR A 73 -1.52 8.02 -3.12
C THR A 73 -1.26 8.75 -1.80
N HIS A 74 -1.88 9.90 -1.59
CA HIS A 74 -1.75 10.67 -0.36
C HIS A 74 -2.77 10.25 0.71
N LEU A 75 -3.94 9.71 0.33
CA LEU A 75 -5.02 9.36 1.25
C LEU A 75 -5.07 7.86 1.56
N ASN A 76 -5.28 7.52 2.84
CA ASN A 76 -5.46 6.12 3.24
C ASN A 76 -6.77 5.51 2.68
N ASP A 77 -7.83 6.32 2.53
CA ASP A 77 -9.10 5.82 1.98
C ASP A 77 -8.95 5.40 0.53
N ASP A 78 -8.17 6.14 -0.27
CA ASP A 78 -7.85 5.77 -1.64
C ASP A 78 -7.01 4.49 -1.68
N VAL A 79 -6.02 4.35 -0.78
CA VAL A 79 -5.25 3.10 -0.64
C VAL A 79 -6.16 1.90 -0.42
N ASN A 80 -7.19 2.04 0.42
CA ASN A 80 -8.12 0.95 0.69
C ASN A 80 -8.93 0.59 -0.55
N LYS A 81 -9.53 1.58 -1.23
CA LYS A 81 -10.29 1.38 -2.48
C LYS A 81 -9.45 0.74 -3.58
N LEU A 82 -8.23 1.24 -3.77
CA LEU A 82 -7.29 0.76 -4.79
C LEU A 82 -6.85 -0.68 -4.50
N ASN A 83 -6.53 -1.00 -3.25
CA ASN A 83 -6.18 -2.38 -2.87
C ASN A 83 -7.36 -3.34 -3.01
N GLU A 84 -8.59 -2.90 -2.70
CA GLU A 84 -9.81 -3.70 -2.87
C GLU A 84 -10.09 -4.00 -4.35
N LYS A 85 -10.06 -2.98 -5.23
CA LYS A 85 -10.18 -3.19 -6.67
C LYS A 85 -9.07 -4.11 -7.20
N ALA A 86 -7.82 -3.86 -6.80
CA ALA A 86 -6.67 -4.65 -7.25
C ALA A 86 -6.75 -6.13 -6.83
N ILE A 87 -7.12 -6.44 -5.58
CA ILE A 87 -7.24 -7.84 -5.14
C ILE A 87 -8.42 -8.56 -5.81
N ASN A 88 -9.50 -7.85 -6.12
CA ASN A 88 -10.64 -8.40 -6.83
C ASN A 88 -10.27 -8.78 -8.27
N ALA A 89 -9.53 -7.90 -8.97
CA ALA A 89 -8.99 -8.17 -10.30
C ALA A 89 -7.85 -9.21 -10.28
N PHE A 90 -7.14 -9.37 -9.16
CA PHE A 90 -6.02 -10.30 -9.04
C PHE A 90 -6.47 -11.75 -9.26
N PRO A 91 -5.80 -12.53 -10.12
CA PRO A 91 -6.20 -13.91 -10.38
C PRO A 91 -5.98 -14.83 -9.16
N GLY A 92 -6.60 -16.01 -9.19
CA GLY A 92 -6.43 -17.04 -8.17
C GLY A 92 -7.51 -17.06 -7.09
N GLU A 93 -7.43 -18.10 -6.25
CA GLU A 93 -8.41 -18.38 -5.21
C GLU A 93 -8.26 -17.41 -4.02
N GLU A 94 -9.40 -16.88 -3.59
CA GLU A 94 -9.51 -15.99 -2.44
C GLU A 94 -9.43 -16.77 -1.12
N VAL A 95 -8.62 -16.27 -0.19
CA VAL A 95 -8.62 -16.68 1.21
C VAL A 95 -8.96 -15.49 2.08
N THR A 96 -9.99 -15.63 2.90
CA THR A 96 -10.42 -14.60 3.84
C THR A 96 -10.06 -14.98 5.28
N TYR A 97 -9.46 -14.03 5.99
CA TYR A 97 -9.16 -14.12 7.42
C TYR A 97 -9.92 -13.05 8.20
N TYR A 98 -10.84 -13.48 9.08
CA TYR A 98 -11.51 -12.59 10.03
C TYR A 98 -10.66 -12.38 11.28
N SER A 99 -10.66 -11.16 11.82
CA SER A 99 -10.01 -10.85 13.08
C SER A 99 -10.83 -11.36 14.27
N PHE A 100 -10.17 -11.51 15.42
CA PHE A 100 -10.84 -11.70 16.70
C PHE A 100 -10.68 -10.44 17.51
N ASP A 101 -11.77 -9.72 17.72
CA ASP A 101 -11.78 -8.44 18.42
C ASP A 101 -12.33 -8.64 19.82
N SER A 102 -11.73 -7.96 20.80
CA SER A 102 -12.17 -7.95 22.19
C SER A 102 -11.96 -6.58 22.79
N VAL A 103 -12.92 -6.11 23.57
CA VAL A 103 -12.80 -4.90 24.38
C VAL A 103 -12.81 -5.37 25.83
N PRO A 104 -11.70 -5.23 26.60
CA PRO A 104 -11.59 -5.80 27.95
C PRO A 104 -12.72 -5.42 28.90
N ASP A 105 -13.31 -4.23 28.74
CA ASP A 105 -14.36 -3.70 29.61
C ASP A 105 -15.79 -3.80 29.03
N ASP A 106 -15.98 -4.37 27.83
CA ASP A 106 -17.29 -4.52 27.20
C ASP A 106 -17.91 -5.89 27.50
N THR A 107 -18.47 -6.03 28.70
CA THR A 107 -19.18 -7.26 29.14
C THR A 107 -20.46 -7.54 28.36
N ARG A 108 -20.95 -6.60 27.53
CA ARG A 108 -22.25 -6.69 26.83
C ARG A 108 -22.12 -6.74 25.31
N ASN A 109 -20.90 -6.78 24.74
CA ASN A 109 -20.64 -6.75 23.30
C ASN A 109 -21.39 -5.62 22.58
N LEU A 110 -21.42 -4.43 23.18
CA LEU A 110 -22.10 -3.25 22.63
C LEU A 110 -21.38 -2.66 21.42
N TYR A 111 -20.12 -3.04 21.17
CA TYR A 111 -19.31 -2.50 20.09
C TYR A 111 -19.04 -3.53 18.97
N PRO A 112 -19.57 -3.30 17.74
CA PRO A 112 -19.23 -4.11 16.57
C PRO A 112 -17.74 -4.03 16.21
N GLY A 113 -17.10 -5.17 15.95
CA GLY A 113 -15.69 -5.25 15.51
C GLY A 113 -15.39 -4.61 14.15
N GLU A 114 -16.42 -4.25 13.37
CA GLU A 114 -16.27 -3.70 12.02
C GLU A 114 -15.94 -2.19 11.98
N ILE A 115 -16.03 -1.48 13.10
CA ILE A 115 -16.02 -0.01 13.15
C ILE A 115 -14.64 0.63 12.88
N PHE A 116 -13.56 -0.15 12.78
CA PHE A 116 -12.20 0.37 12.92
C PHE A 116 -11.30 0.22 11.70
N THR A 117 -10.97 1.38 11.09
CA THR A 117 -10.07 1.58 9.94
C THR A 117 -8.73 2.26 10.28
N GLY A 118 -8.42 2.44 11.57
CA GLY A 118 -7.18 3.09 12.04
C GLY A 118 -5.90 2.25 11.86
N ASN A 119 -4.93 2.39 12.78
CA ASN A 119 -3.64 1.67 12.76
C ASN A 119 -3.71 0.14 12.93
N LEU A 120 -4.91 -0.43 12.97
CA LEU A 120 -5.14 -1.86 13.12
C LEU A 120 -5.30 -2.53 11.76
N PRO A 121 -4.93 -3.80 11.61
CA PRO A 121 -5.24 -4.57 10.41
C PRO A 121 -6.76 -4.63 10.19
N PRO A 122 -7.21 -4.79 8.94
CA PRO A 122 -8.64 -4.87 8.65
C PRO A 122 -9.28 -6.08 9.35
N HIS A 123 -10.55 -5.93 9.75
CA HIS A 123 -11.33 -7.02 10.34
C HIS A 123 -11.41 -8.20 9.35
N LYS A 124 -11.84 -7.91 8.12
CA LYS A 124 -11.83 -8.86 7.00
C LYS A 124 -10.56 -8.66 6.17
N LEU A 125 -9.62 -9.59 6.26
CA LEU A 125 -8.41 -9.59 5.45
C LEU A 125 -8.56 -10.59 4.30
N VAL A 126 -8.72 -10.07 3.08
CA VAL A 126 -8.86 -10.85 1.84
C VAL A 126 -7.50 -10.94 1.15
N LEU A 127 -7.03 -12.15 0.84
CA LEU A 127 -5.74 -12.40 0.21
C LEU A 127 -5.86 -13.42 -0.92
N LYS A 128 -4.95 -13.35 -1.89
CA LYS A 128 -4.78 -14.33 -2.96
C LYS A 128 -3.32 -14.73 -3.06
N LYS A 129 -3.04 -15.94 -3.53
CA LYS A 129 -1.65 -16.40 -3.63
C LYS A 129 -0.92 -15.53 -4.66
N GLY A 130 0.21 -14.95 -4.29
CA GLY A 130 0.92 -13.98 -5.14
C GLY A 130 0.61 -12.52 -4.85
N SER A 131 -0.41 -12.20 -4.05
CA SER A 131 -0.72 -10.80 -3.71
C SER A 131 0.41 -10.18 -2.86
N PRO A 132 0.85 -8.95 -3.15
CA PRO A 132 1.80 -8.23 -2.32
C PRO A 132 1.12 -7.73 -1.05
N ILE A 133 1.78 -7.92 0.09
CA ILE A 133 1.35 -7.47 1.42
C ILE A 133 2.45 -6.63 2.08
N MET A 134 2.09 -5.83 3.07
CA MET A 134 3.01 -5.01 3.84
C MET A 134 2.82 -5.25 5.33
N LEU A 135 3.92 -5.40 6.07
CA LEU A 135 3.91 -5.48 7.53
C LEU A 135 3.47 -4.15 8.15
N LEU A 136 2.63 -4.22 9.17
CA LEU A 136 2.13 -3.06 9.92
C LEU A 136 2.94 -2.76 11.19
N ARG A 137 3.79 -3.70 11.63
CA ARG A 137 4.63 -3.58 12.84
C ARG A 137 5.93 -4.34 12.69
N ASN A 138 6.86 -4.03 13.59
CA ASN A 138 8.11 -4.76 13.72
C ASN A 138 7.85 -6.15 14.32
N ILE A 139 8.33 -7.18 13.64
CA ILE A 139 8.26 -8.59 14.07
C ILE A 139 9.66 -9.07 14.43
N ASP A 140 10.60 -8.94 13.49
CA ASP A 140 12.00 -9.32 13.70
C ASP A 140 12.91 -8.42 12.86
N LEU A 141 13.54 -7.46 13.55
CA LEU A 141 14.44 -6.48 12.93
C LEU A 141 15.71 -7.13 12.38
N LYS A 142 16.15 -8.27 12.93
CA LYS A 142 17.41 -8.93 12.53
C LYS A 142 17.35 -9.49 11.12
N ILE A 143 16.14 -9.80 10.66
CA ILE A 143 15.87 -10.38 9.34
C ILE A 143 15.02 -9.45 8.46
N GLY A 144 14.95 -8.16 8.81
CA GLY A 144 14.26 -7.15 8.01
C GLY A 144 12.73 -7.21 8.03
N LEU A 145 12.11 -7.90 9.01
CA LEU A 145 10.66 -7.89 9.22
C LEU A 145 10.25 -6.72 10.10
N CYS A 146 10.36 -5.51 9.55
CA CYS A 146 9.96 -4.26 10.17
C CYS A 146 8.64 -3.72 9.58
N ASN A 147 8.07 -2.70 10.23
CA ASN A 147 6.91 -1.97 9.71
C ASN A 147 7.25 -1.40 8.32
N GLY A 148 6.37 -1.62 7.34
CA GLY A 148 6.59 -1.20 5.96
C GLY A 148 7.27 -2.24 5.07
N THR A 149 7.84 -3.34 5.62
CA THR A 149 8.41 -4.40 4.79
C THR A 149 7.35 -5.00 3.89
N ARG A 150 7.58 -4.95 2.57
CA ARG A 150 6.74 -5.58 1.56
C ARG A 150 7.13 -7.05 1.38
N LEU A 151 6.11 -7.89 1.24
CA LEU A 151 6.22 -9.34 1.07
C LEU A 151 5.24 -9.80 -0.01
N ILE A 152 5.46 -10.99 -0.57
CA ILE A 152 4.51 -11.65 -1.45
C ILE A 152 3.92 -12.90 -0.78
N CYS A 153 2.61 -13.08 -0.85
CA CYS A 153 1.93 -14.25 -0.29
C CYS A 153 2.28 -15.52 -1.08
N ARG A 154 2.72 -16.57 -0.40
CA ARG A 154 3.15 -17.82 -1.05
C ARG A 154 2.25 -19.00 -0.70
N ARG A 155 1.90 -19.17 0.57
CA ARG A 155 0.99 -20.21 1.03
C ARG A 155 0.16 -19.72 2.21
N PHE A 156 -1.07 -20.23 2.28
CA PHE A 156 -2.02 -19.92 3.33
C PHE A 156 -2.28 -21.15 4.19
N GLY A 157 -2.18 -20.97 5.50
CA GLY A 157 -2.65 -21.93 6.50
C GLY A 157 -3.66 -21.25 7.43
N ARG A 158 -4.27 -22.02 8.33
CA ARG A 158 -5.33 -21.50 9.22
C ARG A 158 -4.85 -20.35 10.11
N ASN A 159 -3.64 -20.47 10.67
CA ASN A 159 -3.05 -19.50 11.61
C ASN A 159 -1.65 -19.04 11.19
N LEU A 160 -1.26 -19.34 9.95
CA LEU A 160 0.07 -19.08 9.44
C LEU A 160 -0.02 -18.65 7.98
N ILE A 161 0.72 -17.61 7.61
CA ILE A 161 0.92 -17.23 6.22
C ILE A 161 2.40 -17.40 5.92
N GLU A 162 2.72 -18.18 4.89
CA GLU A 162 4.06 -18.19 4.34
C GLU A 162 4.17 -17.06 3.31
N ALA A 163 5.14 -16.19 3.51
CA ALA A 163 5.40 -15.04 2.65
C ALA A 163 6.89 -14.99 2.29
N GLU A 164 7.22 -14.19 1.29
CA GLU A 164 8.59 -14.00 0.83
C GLU A 164 8.90 -12.51 0.75
N ILE A 165 10.08 -12.10 1.24
CA ILE A 165 10.48 -10.69 1.26
C ILE A 165 10.74 -10.17 -0.15
N LEU A 166 10.09 -9.06 -0.52
CA LEU A 166 10.14 -8.50 -1.87
C LEU A 166 11.40 -7.69 -2.16
N ALA A 167 11.95 -6.99 -1.16
CA ALA A 167 13.03 -6.02 -1.34
C ALA A 167 14.02 -5.99 -0.16
N GLY A 168 15.19 -5.38 -0.38
CA GLY A 168 16.23 -5.17 0.63
C GLY A 168 17.18 -6.35 0.81
N GLN A 169 18.00 -6.31 1.87
CA GLN A 169 19.06 -7.28 2.12
C GLN A 169 18.56 -8.73 2.23
N PHE A 170 17.32 -8.92 2.68
CA PHE A 170 16.72 -10.24 2.90
C PHE A 170 15.76 -10.66 1.77
N LYS A 171 15.87 -10.05 0.58
CA LYS A 171 15.06 -10.38 -0.59
C LYS A 171 15.04 -11.89 -0.87
N ARG A 172 13.87 -12.41 -1.27
CA ARG A 172 13.59 -13.84 -1.53
C ARG A 172 13.62 -14.76 -0.31
N MET A 173 13.89 -14.23 0.89
CA MET A 173 13.82 -15.03 2.11
C MET A 173 12.36 -15.38 2.44
N ARG A 174 12.09 -16.67 2.69
CA ARG A 174 10.78 -17.16 3.11
C ARG A 174 10.61 -16.98 4.61
N VAL A 175 9.47 -16.43 4.99
CA VAL A 175 9.11 -16.13 6.37
C VAL A 175 7.71 -16.59 6.67
N PHE A 176 7.44 -16.84 7.95
CA PHE A 176 6.13 -17.24 8.43
C PHE A 176 5.54 -16.14 9.31
N LEU A 177 4.35 -15.71 8.96
CA LEU A 177 3.59 -14.71 9.71
C LEU A 177 2.50 -15.41 10.50
N SER A 178 2.39 -15.09 11.78
CA SER A 178 1.31 -15.54 12.66
C SER A 178 0.41 -14.37 13.04
N ARG A 179 -0.78 -14.69 13.56
CA ARG A 179 -1.69 -13.69 14.12
C ARG A 179 -1.14 -13.18 15.45
N ILE A 180 -1.15 -11.86 15.65
CA ILE A 180 -0.75 -11.22 16.90
C ILE A 180 -1.88 -10.35 17.45
N PRO A 181 -2.02 -10.20 18.78
CA PRO A 181 -2.93 -9.23 19.38
C PRO A 181 -2.39 -7.81 19.19
N LEU A 182 -3.25 -6.89 18.77
CA LEU A 182 -2.93 -5.51 18.45
C LEU A 182 -3.90 -4.58 19.18
N LYS A 183 -3.35 -3.63 19.93
CA LYS A 183 -4.13 -2.62 20.65
C LYS A 183 -4.46 -1.45 19.73
N SER A 184 -5.67 -0.91 19.81
CA SER A 184 -5.99 0.41 19.27
C SER A 184 -5.06 1.46 19.90
N ALA A 185 -4.68 2.46 19.13
CA ALA A 185 -3.85 3.53 19.65
C ALA A 185 -4.65 4.40 20.64
N GLU A 186 -3.99 4.97 21.65
CA GLU A 186 -4.63 5.81 22.69
C GLU A 186 -5.25 7.09 22.12
N ASP A 187 -4.75 7.57 20.97
CA ASP A 187 -5.23 8.73 20.23
C ASP A 187 -6.32 8.40 19.19
N ALA A 188 -6.64 7.12 19.00
CA ALA A 188 -7.86 6.75 18.30
C ALA A 188 -9.00 7.35 19.11
N LYS A 189 -9.85 8.21 18.51
CA LYS A 189 -10.96 8.93 19.14
C LYS A 189 -12.03 7.99 19.72
N MET A 190 -11.64 7.15 20.66
CA MET A 190 -12.40 6.04 21.19
C MET A 190 -12.46 6.14 22.71
N PRO A 191 -13.62 5.82 23.29
CA PRO A 191 -13.77 5.79 24.73
C PRO A 191 -13.20 4.51 25.37
N PHE A 192 -12.60 3.60 24.59
CA PHE A 192 -12.12 2.29 25.07
C PHE A 192 -10.90 1.78 24.29
N GLU A 193 -10.12 0.91 24.93
CA GLU A 193 -9.03 0.15 24.29
C GLU A 193 -9.58 -1.11 23.63
N MET A 194 -9.39 -1.27 22.32
CA MET A 194 -9.75 -2.48 21.58
C MET A 194 -8.51 -3.34 21.32
N LEU A 195 -8.63 -4.65 21.56
CA LEU A 195 -7.66 -5.66 21.18
C LEU A 195 -8.14 -6.40 19.93
N ARG A 196 -7.41 -6.29 18.83
CA ARG A 196 -7.63 -7.04 17.58
C ARG A 196 -6.55 -8.09 17.40
N ARG A 197 -6.92 -9.37 17.40
CA ARG A 197 -6.00 -10.47 17.03
C ARG A 197 -6.14 -10.79 15.54
N GLN A 198 -5.13 -10.43 14.77
CA GLN A 198 -5.07 -10.61 13.32
C GLN A 198 -3.61 -10.72 12.85
N PHE A 199 -3.38 -11.16 11.61
CA PHE A 199 -2.05 -11.00 11.00
C PHE A 199 -1.70 -9.51 10.92
N PRO A 200 -0.46 -9.11 11.28
CA PRO A 200 -0.06 -7.70 11.31
C PRO A 200 0.31 -7.21 9.90
N ILE A 201 -0.60 -7.38 8.95
CA ILE A 201 -0.38 -7.10 7.52
C ILE A 201 -1.59 -6.42 6.89
N ARG A 202 -1.34 -5.76 5.76
CA ARG A 202 -2.35 -5.27 4.83
C ARG A 202 -1.91 -5.55 3.39
N LEU A 203 -2.84 -5.48 2.44
CA LEU A 203 -2.50 -5.46 1.01
C LEU A 203 -1.59 -4.27 0.68
N SER A 204 -0.74 -4.44 -0.33
CA SER A 204 0.23 -3.43 -0.75
C SER A 204 0.36 -3.32 -2.28
N PHE A 205 -0.77 -3.47 -2.99
CA PHE A 205 -0.86 -3.01 -4.37
C PHE A 205 -0.80 -1.49 -4.39
N ALA A 206 -1.52 -0.85 -3.46
CA ALA A 206 -1.49 0.59 -3.23
C ALA A 206 -0.91 0.94 -1.85
N LEU A 207 -0.21 2.08 -1.75
CA LEU A 207 0.47 2.60 -0.58
C LEU A 207 0.26 4.10 -0.43
N THR A 208 0.40 4.62 0.80
CA THR A 208 0.48 6.07 0.98
C THR A 208 1.90 6.58 0.75
N ILE A 209 2.07 7.85 0.35
CA ILE A 209 3.38 8.50 0.20
C ILE A 209 4.28 8.26 1.42
N ASN A 210 3.73 8.45 2.62
CA ASN A 210 4.43 8.25 3.89
C ASN A 210 4.91 6.80 4.08
N LYS A 211 4.21 5.82 3.50
CA LYS A 211 4.53 4.39 3.63
C LYS A 211 5.41 3.87 2.50
N SER A 212 5.54 4.62 1.41
CA SER A 212 6.51 4.38 0.34
C SER A 212 7.88 5.03 0.59
N GLN A 213 8.01 5.92 1.59
CA GLN A 213 9.30 6.55 1.92
C GLN A 213 10.39 5.51 2.21
N GLY A 214 11.52 5.63 1.52
CA GLY A 214 12.65 4.70 1.60
C GLY A 214 12.51 3.42 0.78
N GLN A 215 11.45 3.28 -0.04
CA GLN A 215 11.27 2.18 -0.98
C GLN A 215 11.39 2.67 -2.44
N THR A 216 11.71 1.77 -3.37
CA THR A 216 11.92 2.09 -4.79
C THR A 216 10.85 1.39 -5.64
N PHE A 217 10.12 2.14 -6.47
CA PHE A 217 9.04 1.63 -7.32
C PHE A 217 9.07 2.22 -8.74
N GLN A 218 8.39 1.56 -9.68
CA GLN A 218 8.00 2.06 -11.01
C GLN A 218 6.74 2.92 -10.86
N ILE A 219 6.65 3.99 -11.67
CA ILE A 219 5.74 5.12 -11.45
C ILE A 219 4.88 5.37 -12.69
N GLU A 220 3.57 5.50 -12.48
CA GLU A 220 2.62 6.08 -13.44
C GLU A 220 1.69 7.04 -12.69
N VAL A 221 1.26 8.14 -13.32
CA VAL A 221 0.47 9.22 -12.69
C VAL A 221 -0.94 9.27 -13.27
N MET A 222 -1.96 9.55 -12.44
CA MET A 222 -3.36 9.75 -12.86
C MET A 222 -3.84 11.14 -12.42
N ASP A 223 -4.59 11.84 -13.28
CA ASP A 223 -5.09 13.19 -12.98
C ASP A 223 -5.91 13.21 -11.67
N ASN A 224 -5.63 14.19 -10.79
CA ASN A 224 -6.20 14.34 -9.45
C ASN A 224 -5.93 13.20 -8.43
N CYS A 225 -5.15 12.18 -8.80
CA CYS A 225 -4.66 11.13 -7.91
C CYS A 225 -3.13 11.04 -8.06
N ILE A 226 -2.43 11.73 -7.17
CA ILE A 226 -0.96 11.75 -7.10
C ILE A 226 -0.44 10.32 -6.93
N LEU A 227 0.04 9.69 -8.01
CA LEU A 227 0.80 8.45 -7.99
C LEU A 227 2.26 8.79 -8.26
N LEU A 228 3.04 8.93 -7.17
CA LEU A 228 4.44 9.33 -7.20
C LEU A 228 5.35 8.20 -6.74
N TYR A 229 6.56 8.09 -7.32
CA TYR A 229 7.75 8.18 -6.46
C TYR A 229 9.02 8.69 -7.15
N LEU A 230 9.30 9.99 -7.02
CA LEU A 230 10.54 10.54 -6.46
C LEU A 230 10.37 12.08 -6.39
N GLY A 231 9.91 12.59 -5.24
CA GLY A 231 9.93 14.02 -4.87
C GLY A 231 8.83 14.94 -5.45
N VAL A 232 8.09 15.64 -4.54
CA VAL A 232 7.48 17.00 -4.68
C VAL A 232 6.14 17.16 -5.46
N PHE A 233 5.14 18.01 -5.12
CA PHE A 233 4.56 18.61 -3.87
C PHE A 233 3.18 19.27 -4.15
N GLN A 234 2.45 19.59 -3.07
CA GLN A 234 1.61 20.79 -2.91
C GLN A 234 2.41 21.76 -1.99
N LYS A 235 2.59 23.04 -2.35
CA LYS A 235 3.56 23.96 -1.70
C LYS A 235 3.36 24.20 -0.19
N GLU A 236 2.19 23.86 0.37
CA GLU A 236 1.96 23.92 1.82
C GLU A 236 2.46 22.68 2.58
N GLN A 237 2.71 21.56 1.91
CA GLN A 237 3.37 20.38 2.50
C GLN A 237 4.91 20.49 2.49
N LEU A 238 5.41 21.71 2.25
CA LEU A 238 6.80 22.05 1.91
C LEU A 238 7.46 22.99 2.93
N LYS A 239 7.04 22.93 4.20
CA LYS A 239 7.76 23.60 5.29
C LYS A 239 8.62 22.58 6.01
N PHE A 240 9.94 22.67 5.80
CA PHE A 240 10.94 22.08 6.70
C PHE A 240 11.00 22.86 8.01
#